data_AF-A0A810Q8U0-F1
#
_entry.id   AF-A0A810Q8U0-F1
#
_cell.length_a   1.000
_cell.length_b   1.000
_cell.length_c   1.000
_cell.angle_alpha   90.00
_cell.angle_beta   90.00
_cell.angle_gamma   90.00
#
_symmetry.space_group_name_H-M   'P 1'
#
loop_
_entity.id
_entity.type
_entity.pdbx_description
1 polymer ?
#
loop_
_entity_poly.entity_id
_entity_poly.type
_entity_poly.pdbx_seq_one_letter_code
_entity_poly.pdbx_strand_id
1 'polypeptide(L)'
;MQHTTSHELSQWAETDRILREDFNSDNAKIEAALADHAAALSRLGNCKIEYGSYTGTGRCGLDRNSLTFSGSPLAVIVVDGTFGSHLIMLRDAIRALYLSYTKEDITMVSLRWEPENGVSWFANTAEQQANAASRTYYYIALLAADE
;
A
#
# COMPACT_ATOMS: atom_id res chain seq x y z
N MET A 1 18.79 -19.88 36.97
CA MET A 1 17.92 -18.91 36.26
C MET A 1 17.25 -19.66 35.11
N GLN A 2 15.92 -19.57 35.00
CA GLN A 2 15.13 -20.16 33.91
C GLN A 2 14.77 -19.06 32.91
N HIS A 3 14.18 -19.43 31.78
CA HIS A 3 13.75 -18.49 30.75
C HIS A 3 12.38 -18.86 30.18
N THR A 4 11.63 -17.88 29.70
CA THR A 4 10.43 -18.12 28.88
C THR A 4 10.83 -18.74 27.54
N THR A 5 9.89 -19.44 26.88
CA THR A 5 10.19 -20.23 25.68
C THR A 5 10.28 -19.43 24.39
N SER A 6 9.67 -18.25 24.32
CA SER A 6 9.50 -17.51 23.06
C SER A 6 10.46 -16.33 22.92
N HIS A 7 10.75 -15.60 24.00
CA HIS A 7 11.63 -14.43 23.99
C HIS A 7 12.73 -14.49 25.06
N GLU A 8 12.98 -15.66 25.64
CA GLU A 8 14.04 -15.93 26.62
C GLU A 8 14.08 -14.96 27.81
N LEU A 9 12.91 -14.46 28.24
CA LEU A 9 12.83 -13.56 29.39
C LEU A 9 13.22 -14.31 30.66
N SER A 10 14.05 -13.69 31.50
CA SER A 10 14.52 -14.30 32.74
C SER A 10 13.36 -14.78 33.61
N GLN A 11 13.53 -15.91 34.28
CA GLN A 11 12.61 -16.41 35.29
C GLN A 11 13.40 -16.83 36.53
N TRP A 12 12.94 -16.35 37.68
CA TRP A 12 13.52 -16.69 38.98
C TRP A 12 13.00 -18.05 39.42
N ALA A 13 13.91 -18.89 39.93
CA ALA A 13 13.59 -20.22 40.42
C ALA A 13 12.94 -20.12 41.80
N GLU A 14 12.23 -21.18 42.23
CA GLU A 14 11.54 -21.20 43.53
C GLU A 14 12.47 -21.02 44.73
N THR A 15 13.76 -21.34 44.56
CA THR A 15 14.80 -21.20 45.57
C THR A 15 15.34 -19.76 45.71
N ASP A 16 14.93 -18.84 44.84
CA ASP A 16 15.42 -17.47 44.86
C ASP A 16 14.72 -16.59 45.92
N ARG A 17 15.48 -15.68 46.54
CA ARG A 17 15.07 -14.86 47.69
C ARG A 17 14.20 -13.63 47.37
N ILE A 18 13.99 -13.32 46.09
CA ILE A 18 13.30 -12.09 45.63
C ILE A 18 11.82 -12.41 45.37
N LEU A 19 10.95 -11.39 45.32
CA LEU A 19 9.54 -11.43 44.90
C LEU A 19 9.40 -12.02 43.47
N ARG A 20 9.55 -13.34 43.38
CA ARG A 20 9.56 -14.16 42.15
C ARG A 20 8.22 -14.11 41.43
N GLU A 21 7.13 -14.11 42.20
CA GLU A 21 5.77 -14.25 41.66
C GLU A 21 5.40 -13.07 40.76
N ASP A 22 5.59 -11.84 41.24
CA ASP A 22 5.29 -10.63 40.46
C ASP A 22 6.16 -10.55 39.21
N PHE A 23 7.47 -10.76 39.33
CA PHE A 23 8.40 -10.69 38.20
C PHE A 23 8.11 -11.76 37.13
N ASN A 24 7.94 -13.03 37.54
CA ASN A 24 7.63 -14.10 36.59
C ASN A 24 6.23 -13.92 35.99
N SER A 25 5.25 -13.41 36.77
CA SER A 25 3.91 -13.08 36.29
C SER A 25 3.96 -11.97 35.23
N ASP A 26 4.74 -10.92 35.46
CA ASP A 26 4.88 -9.82 34.51
C ASP A 26 5.58 -10.27 33.23
N ASN A 27 6.61 -11.12 33.32
CA ASN A 27 7.24 -11.71 32.12
C ASN A 27 6.26 -12.60 31.34
N ALA A 28 5.39 -13.35 32.02
CA ALA A 28 4.34 -14.11 31.35
C ALA A 28 3.32 -13.20 30.64
N LYS A 29 2.96 -12.04 31.24
CA LYS A 29 2.09 -11.05 30.59
C LYS A 29 2.77 -10.41 29.37
N ILE A 30 4.06 -10.11 29.43
CA ILE A 30 4.84 -9.58 28.31
C ILE A 30 4.87 -10.60 27.16
N GLU A 31 5.17 -11.86 27.45
CA GLU A 31 5.15 -12.94 26.45
C GLU A 31 3.79 -13.06 25.76
N ALA A 32 2.71 -13.06 26.54
CA ALA A 32 1.35 -13.11 25.99
C ALA A 32 1.07 -11.89 25.08
N ALA A 33 1.42 -10.68 25.53
CA ALA A 33 1.22 -9.46 24.74
C ALA A 33 2.06 -9.46 23.45
N LEU A 34 3.30 -9.95 23.48
CA LEU A 34 4.15 -10.09 22.30
C LEU A 34 3.58 -11.11 21.32
N ALA A 35 3.09 -12.24 21.81
CA ALA A 35 2.42 -13.24 20.98
C ALA A 35 1.14 -12.69 20.34
N ASP A 36 0.32 -11.95 21.09
CA ASP A 36 -0.89 -11.30 20.59
C ASP A 36 -0.56 -10.24 19.52
N HIS A 37 0.47 -9.42 19.75
CA HIS A 37 0.95 -8.46 18.76
C HIS A 37 1.50 -9.13 17.51
N ALA A 38 2.32 -10.18 17.64
CA ALA A 38 2.83 -10.93 16.49
C ALA A 38 1.68 -11.56 15.68
N ALA A 39 0.68 -12.14 16.36
CA ALA A 39 -0.50 -12.68 15.74
C ALA A 39 -1.34 -11.60 15.03
N ALA A 40 -1.45 -10.40 15.61
CA ALA A 40 -2.12 -9.27 14.96
C ALA A 40 -1.35 -8.75 13.74
N LEU A 41 -0.03 -8.57 13.86
CA LEU A 41 0.85 -8.09 12.78
C LEU A 41 0.89 -9.05 11.59
N SER A 42 0.87 -10.36 11.83
CA SER A 42 0.81 -11.37 10.75
C SER A 42 -0.46 -11.29 9.89
N ARG A 43 -1.49 -10.56 10.34
CA ARG A 43 -2.73 -10.30 9.58
C ARG A 43 -2.66 -9.01 8.76
N LEU A 44 -1.64 -8.19 8.95
CA LEU A 44 -1.47 -6.92 8.23
C LEU A 44 -0.61 -7.11 6.99
N GLY A 45 -0.90 -6.35 5.93
CA GLY A 45 -0.03 -6.27 4.76
C GLY A 45 1.20 -5.39 5.02
N ASN A 46 2.24 -5.55 4.21
CA ASN A 46 3.50 -4.82 4.29
C ASN A 46 3.51 -3.50 3.47
N CYS A 47 2.33 -2.93 3.24
CA CYS A 47 2.18 -1.72 2.42
C CYS A 47 1.40 -0.65 3.19
N LYS A 48 1.83 0.61 3.06
CA LYS A 48 0.99 1.74 3.41
C LYS A 48 0.00 1.99 2.27
N ILE A 49 -1.28 2.14 2.59
CA ILE A 49 -2.31 2.47 1.61
C ILE A 49 -2.47 3.99 1.57
N GLU A 50 -2.33 4.58 0.38
CA GLU A 50 -2.69 5.98 0.13
C GLU A 50 -3.90 6.04 -0.80
N TYR A 51 -4.89 6.85 -0.44
CA TYR A 51 -6.13 7.03 -1.20
C TYR A 51 -6.36 8.50 -1.48
N GLY A 52 -6.80 8.82 -2.71
CA GLY A 52 -7.11 10.19 -3.09
C GLY A 52 -7.95 10.26 -4.36
N SER A 53 -8.08 11.48 -4.88
CA SER A 53 -8.81 11.73 -6.12
C SER A 53 -8.27 12.93 -6.87
N TYR A 54 -8.57 13.00 -8.16
CA TYR A 54 -8.34 14.17 -8.99
C TYR A 54 -9.48 14.37 -10.00
N THR A 55 -9.56 15.57 -10.56
CA THR A 55 -10.52 15.88 -11.65
C THR A 55 -9.80 15.89 -12.98
N GLY A 56 -10.31 15.13 -13.94
CA GLY A 56 -9.76 15.05 -15.29
C GLY A 56 -9.85 16.37 -16.03
N THR A 57 -8.81 16.68 -16.79
CA THR A 57 -8.67 17.96 -17.50
C THR A 57 -9.06 17.89 -18.98
N GLY A 58 -9.24 16.69 -19.52
CA GLY A 58 -9.51 16.43 -20.93
C GLY A 58 -8.26 16.38 -21.82
N ARG A 59 -7.07 16.59 -21.26
CA ARG A 59 -5.79 16.52 -22.01
C ARG A 59 -5.35 15.07 -22.21
N CYS A 60 -4.58 14.82 -23.27
CA CYS A 60 -4.01 13.50 -23.54
C CYS A 60 -2.77 13.55 -24.43
N GLY A 61 -2.14 12.41 -24.65
CA GLY A 61 -0.93 12.31 -25.46
C GLY A 61 0.29 12.83 -24.71
N LEU A 62 1.08 13.71 -25.33
CA LEU A 62 2.31 14.18 -24.68
C LEU A 62 2.03 15.06 -23.44
N ASP A 63 0.82 15.56 -23.28
CA ASP A 63 0.30 16.14 -22.03
C ASP A 63 -0.02 15.02 -21.03
N ARG A 64 1.02 14.55 -20.34
CA ARG A 64 0.95 13.44 -19.39
C ARG A 64 0.13 13.77 -18.15
N ASN A 65 -0.58 12.79 -17.63
CA ASN A 65 -1.06 12.80 -16.26
C ASN A 65 0.07 12.37 -15.32
N SER A 66 0.00 12.80 -14.06
CA SER A 66 0.91 12.35 -13.02
C SER A 66 0.24 12.28 -11.66
N LEU A 67 0.78 11.42 -10.80
CA LEU A 67 0.51 11.37 -9.36
C LEU A 67 1.83 11.31 -8.62
N THR A 68 1.84 11.94 -7.45
CA THR A 68 2.96 11.92 -6.49
C THR A 68 2.41 11.47 -5.15
N PHE A 69 3.16 10.62 -4.45
CA PHE A 69 2.72 9.93 -3.24
C PHE A 69 3.62 10.26 -2.05
N SER A 70 3.17 9.91 -0.85
CA SER A 70 3.95 10.12 0.38
C SER A 70 5.15 9.17 0.55
N GLY A 71 5.31 8.19 -0.35
CA GLY A 71 6.39 7.19 -0.34
C GLY A 71 6.50 6.50 -1.69
N SER A 72 7.29 5.42 -1.78
CA SER A 72 7.51 4.68 -3.03
C SER A 72 6.30 3.82 -3.41
N PRO A 73 5.50 4.16 -4.45
CA PRO A 73 4.35 3.35 -4.87
C PRO A 73 4.74 2.03 -5.54
N LEU A 74 4.36 0.89 -4.98
CA LEU A 74 4.53 -0.44 -5.58
C LEU A 74 3.45 -0.74 -6.64
N ALA A 75 2.24 -0.27 -6.40
CA ALA A 75 1.11 -0.41 -7.31
C ALA A 75 0.18 0.80 -7.18
N VAL A 76 -0.42 1.22 -8.29
CA VAL A 76 -1.40 2.30 -8.34
C VAL A 76 -2.59 1.86 -9.18
N ILE A 77 -3.79 1.97 -8.62
CA ILE A 77 -5.05 1.72 -9.32
C ILE A 77 -5.78 3.05 -9.38
N VAL A 78 -6.18 3.45 -10.58
CA VAL A 78 -7.02 4.63 -10.82
C VAL A 78 -8.36 4.15 -11.37
N VAL A 79 -9.47 4.68 -10.83
CA VAL A 79 -10.84 4.33 -11.23
C VAL A 79 -11.61 5.58 -11.60
N ASP A 80 -12.28 5.57 -12.76
CA ASP A 80 -13.28 6.56 -13.14
C ASP A 80 -14.49 6.42 -12.20
N GLY A 81 -14.75 7.44 -11.36
CA GLY A 81 -15.84 7.41 -10.39
C GLY A 81 -17.24 7.44 -11.01
N THR A 82 -17.35 7.74 -12.31
CA THR A 82 -18.63 7.79 -13.03
C THR A 82 -18.98 6.44 -13.64
N PHE A 83 -18.00 5.78 -14.27
CA PHE A 83 -18.25 4.58 -15.09
C PHE A 83 -17.55 3.31 -14.59
N GLY A 84 -16.60 3.42 -13.66
CA GLY A 84 -15.86 2.25 -13.13
C GLY A 84 -14.75 1.72 -14.05
N SER A 85 -14.46 2.39 -15.16
CA SER A 85 -13.25 2.12 -15.95
C SER A 85 -12.00 2.27 -15.08
N HIS A 86 -10.99 1.42 -15.25
CA HIS A 86 -9.84 1.40 -14.36
C HIS A 86 -8.51 1.22 -15.08
N LEU A 87 -7.48 1.87 -14.54
CA LEU A 87 -6.08 1.78 -14.92
C LEU A 87 -5.31 1.14 -13.78
N ILE A 88 -4.59 0.05 -14.06
CA ILE A 88 -3.76 -0.64 -13.07
C ILE A 88 -2.29 -0.51 -13.49
N MET A 89 -1.48 0.10 -12.62
CA MET A 89 -0.06 0.37 -12.84
C MET A 89 0.77 -0.35 -11.77
N LEU A 90 1.77 -1.11 -12.19
CA LEU A 90 2.76 -1.73 -11.31
C LEU A 90 4.10 -1.01 -11.45
N ARG A 91 4.81 -0.83 -10.34
CA ARG A 91 6.13 -0.18 -10.32
C ARG A 91 7.07 -0.82 -11.35
N ASP A 92 7.91 0.03 -11.95
CA ASP A 92 8.89 -0.29 -12.99
C ASP A 92 8.31 -0.78 -14.34
N ALA A 93 7.02 -1.09 -14.41
CA ALA A 93 6.36 -1.35 -15.69
C ALA A 93 6.35 -0.06 -16.54
N ILE A 94 6.70 -0.20 -17.81
CA ILE A 94 6.66 0.89 -18.81
C ILE A 94 5.31 0.99 -19.54
N ARG A 95 4.41 0.02 -19.31
CA ARG A 95 3.07 -0.06 -19.89
C ARG A 95 2.07 -0.55 -18.84
N ALA A 96 0.83 -0.10 -18.97
CA ALA A 96 -0.31 -0.55 -18.18
C ALA A 96 -1.55 -0.75 -19.06
N LEU A 97 -2.54 -1.45 -18.52
CA LEU A 97 -3.84 -1.67 -19.16
C LEU A 97 -4.87 -0.69 -18.58
N TYR A 98 -5.57 0.00 -19.47
CA TYR A 98 -6.80 0.71 -19.17
C TYR A 98 -7.97 -0.13 -19.68
N LEU A 99 -8.90 -0.48 -18.79
CA LEU A 99 -10.12 -1.21 -19.13
C LEU A 99 -11.28 -0.21 -19.15
N SER A 100 -11.85 0.03 -20.33
CA SER A 100 -13.02 0.92 -20.47
C SER A 100 -14.31 0.16 -20.22
N TYR A 101 -15.12 0.65 -19.28
CA TYR A 101 -16.47 0.15 -19.08
C TYR A 101 -17.41 0.53 -20.23
N THR A 102 -17.23 1.71 -20.82
CA THR A 102 -18.16 2.26 -21.82
C THR A 102 -17.93 1.76 -23.25
N LYS A 103 -16.77 1.15 -23.52
CA LYS A 103 -16.36 0.78 -24.89
C LYS A 103 -16.02 -0.70 -25.08
N GLU A 104 -16.08 -1.50 -24.02
CA GLU A 104 -15.62 -2.90 -24.03
C GLU A 104 -14.23 -3.05 -24.66
N ASP A 105 -13.36 -2.05 -24.45
CA ASP A 105 -12.00 -1.97 -25.00
C ASP A 105 -10.95 -2.09 -23.89
N ILE A 106 -9.81 -2.65 -24.28
CA ILE A 106 -8.58 -2.61 -23.50
C ILE A 106 -7.58 -1.77 -24.28
N THR A 107 -7.09 -0.71 -23.65
CA THR A 107 -6.08 0.17 -24.23
C THR A 107 -4.78 0.10 -23.44
N MET A 108 -3.66 0.16 -24.15
CA MET A 108 -2.34 0.23 -23.55
C MET A 108 -1.95 1.68 -23.23
N VAL A 109 -1.59 1.94 -21.98
CA VAL A 109 -1.13 3.23 -21.46
C VAL A 109 0.38 3.18 -21.27
N SER A 110 1.08 4.23 -21.68
CA SER A 110 2.54 4.35 -21.48
C SER A 110 2.84 4.98 -20.14
N LEU A 111 3.74 4.35 -19.37
CA LEU A 111 4.12 4.78 -18.03
C LEU A 111 5.55 5.34 -18.00
N ARG A 112 5.80 6.17 -17.00
CA ARG A 112 7.13 6.57 -16.54
C ARG A 112 7.07 6.73 -15.03
N TRP A 113 7.84 5.92 -14.32
CA TRP A 113 7.98 6.04 -12.87
C TRP A 113 9.05 7.09 -12.56
N GLU A 114 8.76 7.93 -11.58
CA GLU A 114 9.76 8.77 -10.96
C GLU A 114 10.57 7.93 -9.96
N PRO A 115 11.87 8.21 -9.77
CA PRO A 115 12.74 7.37 -8.94
C PRO A 115 12.22 7.16 -7.52
N GLU A 116 11.64 8.21 -6.93
CA GLU A 116 11.21 8.19 -5.53
C GLU A 116 9.72 7.84 -5.44
N ASN A 117 8.84 8.80 -5.73
CA ASN A 117 7.48 8.75 -5.22
C ASN A 117 6.40 9.11 -6.25
N GLY A 118 6.65 8.92 -7.55
CA GLY A 118 5.74 9.40 -8.59
C GLY A 118 5.57 8.45 -9.76
N VAL A 119 4.47 8.65 -10.48
CA VAL A 119 4.24 8.04 -11.78
C VAL A 119 3.61 9.07 -12.71
N SER A 120 4.06 9.11 -13.96
CA SER A 120 3.40 9.83 -15.04
C SER A 120 3.02 8.88 -16.16
N TRP A 121 1.92 9.17 -16.84
CA TRP A 121 1.41 8.31 -17.90
C TRP A 121 0.69 9.08 -18.99
N PHE A 122 0.53 8.42 -20.13
CA PHE A 122 -0.27 8.95 -21.23
C PHE A 122 -0.86 7.88 -22.15
N ALA A 123 -1.92 8.27 -22.84
CA ALA A 123 -2.59 7.49 -23.88
C ALA A 123 -3.07 8.39 -25.03
N ASN A 124 -3.66 7.80 -26.06
CA ASN A 124 -4.07 8.51 -27.27
C ASN A 124 -5.34 9.36 -27.10
N THR A 125 -6.15 9.05 -26.09
CA THR A 125 -7.37 9.80 -25.77
C THR A 125 -7.46 10.11 -24.28
N ALA A 126 -8.17 11.18 -23.92
CA ALA A 126 -8.34 11.59 -22.53
C ALA A 126 -9.03 10.52 -21.67
N GLU A 127 -9.97 9.77 -22.23
CA GLU A 127 -10.63 8.67 -21.52
C GLU A 127 -9.65 7.55 -21.19
N GLN A 128 -8.88 7.07 -22.20
CA GLN A 128 -7.88 6.01 -22.02
C GLN A 128 -6.73 6.43 -21.10
N GLN A 129 -6.48 7.74 -20.98
CA GLN A 129 -5.51 8.30 -20.03
C GLN A 129 -6.08 8.47 -18.62
N ALA A 130 -7.32 8.05 -18.35
CA ALA A 130 -8.04 8.34 -17.11
C ALA A 130 -8.06 9.86 -16.79
N ASN A 131 -8.32 10.68 -17.80
CA ASN A 131 -8.25 12.14 -17.72
C ASN A 131 -9.39 12.84 -18.46
N ALA A 132 -10.54 12.20 -18.68
CA ALA A 132 -11.66 12.84 -19.36
C ALA A 132 -12.12 14.10 -18.60
N ALA A 133 -12.42 15.16 -19.33
CA ALA A 133 -12.70 16.48 -18.75
C ALA A 133 -13.86 16.42 -17.75
N SER A 134 -13.68 17.07 -16.59
CA SER A 134 -14.68 17.18 -15.52
C SER A 134 -15.13 15.85 -14.91
N ARG A 135 -14.40 14.75 -15.14
CA ARG A 135 -14.63 13.48 -14.44
C ARG A 135 -13.76 13.36 -13.21
N THR A 136 -14.33 12.87 -12.11
CA THR A 136 -13.56 12.55 -10.91
C THR A 136 -12.99 11.14 -11.03
N TYR A 137 -11.68 11.04 -10.83
CA TYR A 137 -10.95 9.78 -10.75
C TYR A 137 -10.47 9.57 -9.33
N TYR A 138 -10.72 8.39 -8.78
CA TYR A 138 -10.20 7.96 -7.49
C TYR A 138 -8.97 7.11 -7.69
N TYR A 139 -8.02 7.15 -6.76
CA TYR A 139 -6.88 6.26 -6.79
C TYR A 139 -6.62 5.60 -5.44
N ILE A 140 -6.11 4.38 -5.50
CA ILE A 140 -5.44 3.70 -4.39
C ILE A 140 -4.01 3.42 -4.82
N ALA A 141 -3.06 3.77 -3.97
CA ALA A 141 -1.66 3.40 -4.11
C ALA A 141 -1.23 2.51 -2.94
N LEU A 142 -0.57 1.40 -3.25
CA LEU A 142 0.15 0.58 -2.28
C LEU A 142 1.58 1.09 -2.26
N LEU A 143 2.00 1.67 -1.14
CA LEU A 143 3.34 2.21 -0.96
C LEU A 143 4.19 1.22 -0.16
N ALA A 144 5.48 1.12 -0.47
CA ALA A 144 6.43 0.40 0.36
C ALA A 144 6.40 0.98 1.78
N ALA A 145 6.22 0.11 2.79
CA ALA A 145 6.27 0.51 4.19
C ALA A 145 7.71 0.55 4.74
N ASP A 146 8.62 -0.20 4.10
CA ASP A 146 9.96 -0.47 4.57
C ASP A 146 10.98 -0.25 3.42
N GLU A 147 11.48 0.97 3.26
CA GLU A 147 12.76 1.27 2.56
C GLU A 147 13.65 2.13 3.46
#